data_AF-A0AAW0H853-F1
#
_entry.id   AF-A0AAW0H853-F1
#
_cell.length_a   1.000
_cell.length_b   1.000
_cell.length_c   1.000
_cell.angle_alpha   90.00
_cell.angle_beta   90.00
_cell.angle_gamma   90.00
#
_symmetry.space_group_name_H-M   'P 1'
#
loop_
_entity.id
_entity.type
_entity.pdbx_description
1 polymer ?
#
loop_
_entity_poly.entity_id
_entity_poly.type
_entity_poly.pdbx_seq_one_letter_code
_entity_poly.pdbx_strand_id
1 'polypeptide(L)' 'MASSDIWVKELEKCASDQTSELILNPQSKESMPDFLLSLPKKKDLSLEEIQKKLEAAEERHKPQTWKS' A
#
# COMPACT_ATOMS: atom_id res chain seq x y z
N MET A 1 -35.57 9.54 -11.34
CA MET A 1 -35.66 8.43 -10.38
C MET A 1 -34.63 7.40 -10.79
N ALA A 2 -33.44 7.43 -10.18
CA ALA A 2 -32.42 6.41 -10.33
C ALA A 2 -31.96 6.06 -8.91
N SER A 3 -32.76 5.25 -8.24
CA SER A 3 -32.57 4.78 -6.87
C SER A 3 -32.46 3.26 -6.88
N SER A 4 -31.64 2.72 -7.78
CA SER A 4 -31.49 1.27 -7.96
C SER A 4 -30.03 0.78 -7.90
N ASP A 5 -29.04 1.68 -7.86
CA ASP A 5 -27.61 1.31 -7.87
C ASP A 5 -26.88 1.58 -6.54
N ILE A 6 -27.57 2.09 -5.51
CA ILE A 6 -26.96 2.40 -4.21
C ILE A 6 -27.19 1.22 -3.25
N TRP A 7 -26.10 0.54 -2.88
CA TRP A 7 -26.10 -0.52 -1.87
C TRP A 7 -25.31 -0.06 -0.66
N VAL A 8 -25.89 -0.14 0.53
CA VAL A 8 -25.20 0.18 1.78
C VAL A 8 -24.93 -1.12 2.53
N LYS A 9 -23.66 -1.39 2.81
CA LYS A 9 -23.23 -2.53 3.63
C LYS A 9 -22.85 -2.01 5.00
N GLU A 10 -23.68 -2.31 5.99
CA GLU A 10 -23.40 -1.98 7.38
C GLU A 10 -22.26 -2.87 7.92
N LEU A 11 -21.31 -2.27 8.63
CA LEU A 11 -20.14 -2.98 9.15
C LEU A 11 -20.26 -3.20 10.65
N GLU A 12 -20.22 -2.13 11.43
CA GLU A 12 -20.29 -2.20 12.87
C GLU A 12 -21.11 -1.02 13.40
N LYS A 13 -21.87 -1.31 14.45
CA LYS A 13 -22.53 -0.31 15.26
C LYS A 13 -22.04 -0.46 16.69
N CYS A 14 -21.37 0.56 17.19
CA CYS A 14 -21.17 0.71 18.63
C CYS A 14 -22.12 1.80 19.15
N ALA A 15 -22.29 1.89 20.47
CA ALA A 15 -23.39 2.66 21.09
C ALA A 15 -23.53 4.14 20.65
N SER A 16 -22.47 4.73 20.06
CA SER A 16 -22.48 6.08 19.50
C SER A 16 -22.10 6.18 18.02
N ASP A 17 -21.50 5.15 17.41
CA ASP A 17 -21.01 5.21 16.02
C ASP A 17 -21.62 4.10 15.17
N GLN A 18 -22.03 4.50 13.97
CA GLN A 18 -22.43 3.57 12.91
C GLN A 18 -21.44 3.69 11.75
N THR A 19 -20.71 2.61 11.50
CA THR A 19 -19.79 2.53 10.36
C THR A 19 -20.42 1.69 9.26
N SER A 20 -20.45 2.20 8.03
CA SER A 20 -21.02 1.50 6.88
C SER A 20 -20.27 1.85 5.61
N GLU A 21 -20.16 0.88 4.71
CA GLU A 21 -19.59 1.05 3.38
C GLU A 21 -20.72 1.27 2.36
N LEU A 22 -20.63 2.34 1.58
CA LEU A 22 -21.60 2.66 0.54
C LEU A 22 -21.02 2.28 -0.83
N ILE A 23 -21.71 1.37 -1.51
CA ILE A 23 -21.31 0.73 -2.76
C ILE A 23 -22.29 1.17 -3.85
N LEU A 24 -21.83 2.04 -4.75
CA LEU A 24 -22.63 2.59 -5.84
C LEU A 24 -22.63 1.71 -7.11
N ASN A 25 -21.77 0.70 -7.16
CA ASN A 25 -21.71 -0.25 -8.26
C ASN A 25 -21.18 -1.62 -7.78
N PRO A 26 -22.07 -2.57 -7.41
CA PRO A 26 -21.65 -3.84 -6.85
C PRO A 26 -20.84 -4.72 -7.83
N GLN A 27 -20.97 -4.51 -9.15
CA GLN A 27 -20.16 -5.23 -10.15
C GLN A 27 -18.70 -4.76 -10.22
N SER A 28 -18.35 -3.61 -9.63
CA SER A 28 -16.96 -3.12 -9.62
C SER A 28 -16.04 -3.90 -8.67
N LYS A 29 -16.56 -4.83 -7.87
CA LYS A 29 -15.78 -5.64 -6.91
C LYS A 29 -14.73 -6.54 -7.56
N GLU A 30 -14.76 -6.68 -8.89
CA GLU A 30 -13.78 -7.47 -9.64
C GLU A 30 -12.56 -6.66 -10.09
N SER A 31 -12.52 -5.34 -9.84
CA SER A 31 -11.24 -4.62 -9.83
C SER A 31 -10.57 -4.83 -8.46
N MET A 32 -10.11 -6.06 -8.20
CA MET A 32 -8.90 -6.20 -7.37
C MET A 32 -7.91 -5.17 -7.93
N PRO A 33 -7.28 -4.33 -7.11
CA PRO A 33 -6.24 -3.49 -7.65
C PRO A 33 -5.15 -4.47 -8.07
N ASP A 34 -5.03 -4.77 -9.35
CA ASP A 34 -3.87 -5.47 -9.91
C ASP A 34 -2.57 -4.83 -9.40
N PHE A 35 -2.66 -3.53 -9.08
CA PHE A 35 -1.67 -2.75 -8.38
C PHE A 35 -1.25 -3.30 -7.00
N LEU A 36 -2.17 -3.79 -6.17
CA LEU A 36 -1.85 -4.36 -4.86
C LEU A 36 -1.29 -5.79 -4.96
N LEU A 37 -1.64 -6.53 -6.00
CA LEU A 37 -1.06 -7.85 -6.27
C LEU A 37 0.36 -7.74 -6.87
N SER A 38 0.63 -6.68 -7.64
CA SER A 38 1.97 -6.39 -8.16
C SER A 38 2.92 -5.82 -7.11
N LEU A 39 2.42 -5.31 -5.99
CA LEU A 39 3.30 -4.76 -4.96
C LEU A 39 3.94 -5.94 -4.21
N PRO A 40 5.26 -6.17 -4.35
CA PRO A 40 5.90 -7.26 -3.64
C PRO A 40 5.69 -7.01 -2.15
N LYS A 41 5.11 -8.00 -1.46
CA LYS A 41 5.02 -8.01 0.01
C LYS A 41 6.38 -7.57 0.54
N LYS A 42 6.41 -6.48 1.31
CA LYS A 42 7.64 -6.01 1.95
C LYS A 42 8.12 -7.15 2.85
N LYS A 43 9.09 -7.90 2.37
CA LYS A 43 9.86 -8.84 3.17
C LYS A 43 10.64 -8.03 4.19
N ASP A 44 10.52 -8.38 5.46
CA ASP A 44 11.31 -7.78 6.54
C ASP A 44 12.79 -7.95 6.19
N LEU A 45 13.45 -6.86 5.80
CA LEU A 45 14.88 -6.87 5.54
C LEU A 45 15.59 -7.03 6.87
N SER A 46 16.52 -8.00 6.97
CA SER A 46 17.31 -8.17 8.18
C SER A 46 18.22 -6.96 8.42
N LEU A 47 18.63 -6.74 9.67
CA LEU A 47 19.52 -5.63 10.05
C LEU A 47 20.81 -5.63 9.19
N GLU A 48 21.36 -6.83 8.93
CA GLU A 48 22.59 -7.03 8.15
C GLU A 48 22.43 -6.60 6.69
N GLU A 49 21.29 -6.92 6.06
CA GLU A 49 21.01 -6.50 4.68
C GLU A 49 20.81 -4.98 4.55
N ILE A 50 20.23 -4.35 5.58
CA ILE A 50 20.09 -2.89 5.64
C ILE A 50 21.48 -2.25 5.75
N GLN A 51 22.34 -2.74 6.64
CA GLN A 51 23.70 -2.24 6.83
C GLN A 51 24.54 -2.34 5.55
N LYS A 52 24.50 -3.48 4.86
CA LYS A 52 25.21 -3.68 3.60
C LYS A 52 24.78 -2.70 2.51
N LYS A 53 23.48 -2.40 2.40
CA LYS A 53 22.97 -1.42 1.43
C LYS A 53 23.40 0.01 1.78
N LEU A 54 23.48 0.34 3.07
CA LEU A 54 23.98 1.64 3.53
C LEU A 54 25.47 1.81 3.19
N GLU A 55 26.29 0.80 3.46
CA GLU A 55 27.73 0.84 3.15
C GLU A 55 27.99 1.00 1.65
N ALA A 56 27.25 0.27 0.80
CA ALA A 56 27.37 0.39 -0.65
C ALA A 56 26.92 1.77 -1.17
N ALA A 57 25.94 2.40 -0.52
CA ALA A 57 25.53 3.76 -0.85
C ALA A 57 26.60 4.78 -0.42
N GLU A 58 27.23 4.58 0.73
CA GLU A 58 28.32 5.43 1.22
C GLU A 58 29.58 5.31 0.35
N GLU A 59 29.92 4.13 -0.15
CA GLU A 59 31.04 3.92 -1.08
C GLU A 59 30.86 4.74 -2.36
N ARG A 60 29.64 4.79 -2.90
CA ARG A 60 29.29 5.65 -4.05
C ARG A 60 29.34 7.14 -3.72
N HIS A 61 29.11 7.51 -2.46
CA HIS A 61 29.20 8.88 -1.98
C HIS A 61 30.63 9.28 -1.59
N LYS A 62 31.60 8.35 -1.58
CA LYS A 62 33.00 8.73 -1.43
C LYS A 62 33.36 9.59 -2.63
N PRO A 63 33.70 10.88 -2.44
CA PRO A 63 34.18 11.68 -3.55
C PRO A 63 35.42 10.96 -4.06
N GLN A 64 35.38 10.47 -5.30
CA GLN A 64 36.55 9.97 -6.00
C GLN A 64 37.54 11.13 -5.97
N THR A 65 38.47 11.10 -5.01
CA THR A 65 39.59 12.01 -4.96
C THR A 65 40.37 11.72 -6.22
N TRP A 66 40.10 12.55 -7.22
CA TRP A 66 40.67 12.49 -8.55
C TRP A 66 42.18 12.46 -8.35
N LYS A 67 42.77 11.26 -8.46
CA LYS A 67 44.21 11.13 -8.58
C LYS A 67 44.58 11.80 -9.89
N SER A 68 45.11 13.02 -9.81
CA SER A 68 45.96 13.66 -10.81
C SER A 68 47.03 14.42 -10.07
#